data_AF-A0A3A6H3W9-F1
#
_entry.id   AF-A0A3A6H3W9-F1
#
_cell.length_a   1.000
_cell.length_b   1.000
_cell.length_c   1.000
_cell.angle_alpha   90.00
_cell.angle_beta   90.00
_cell.angle_gamma   90.00
#
_symmetry.space_group_name_H-M   'P 1'
#
loop_
_entity.id
_entity.type
_entity.pdbx_description
1 polymer ?
#
loop_
_entity_poly.entity_id
_entity_poly.type
_entity_poly.pdbx_seq_one_letter_code
_entity_poly.pdbx_strand_id
1 'polypeptide(L)'
;MSGVVGTNLVAQVGFIVKDIYETKKKWAEFLGVEEPPAVEAGDYAVTQTEYKGKPAPGAQSLLAFFDVGPGLQLELIQPNEEPSTWREFLDEHGEGVHHLAFNVAGMNMQQAVDNCKEFGMTLEQKGEYGSGDGRYAYLSATKDLKVLIELLESDKK
;
A
#
# COMPACT_ATOMS: atom_id res chain seq x y z
N MET A 1 8.25 7.47 -24.52
CA MET A 1 8.80 8.10 -23.29
C MET A 1 8.23 7.32 -22.13
N SER A 2 9.07 6.84 -21.20
CA SER A 2 8.59 6.20 -19.97
C SER A 2 8.04 7.26 -19.02
N GLY A 3 6.88 7.01 -18.39
CA GLY A 3 6.34 7.88 -17.34
C GLY A 3 7.14 7.78 -16.03
N VAL A 4 6.76 8.59 -15.03
CA VAL A 4 7.46 8.73 -13.73
C VAL A 4 7.73 7.37 -13.05
N VAL A 5 6.72 6.48 -13.06
CA VAL A 5 6.76 5.16 -12.41
C VAL A 5 7.11 4.01 -13.37
N GLY A 6 7.41 4.30 -14.64
CA GLY A 6 7.86 3.29 -15.62
C GLY A 6 6.78 2.31 -16.14
N THR A 7 5.55 2.36 -15.63
CA THR A 7 4.42 1.50 -16.02
C THR A 7 3.13 2.30 -16.18
N ASN A 8 2.15 1.74 -16.89
CA ASN A 8 0.77 2.22 -16.97
C ASN A 8 -0.24 1.21 -16.41
N LEU A 9 0.24 0.13 -15.80
CA LEU A 9 -0.60 -0.90 -15.17
C LEU A 9 -0.71 -0.61 -13.68
N VAL A 10 -1.94 -0.43 -13.20
CA VAL A 10 -2.27 -0.41 -11.77
C VAL A 10 -2.21 -1.85 -11.27
N ALA A 11 -1.38 -2.10 -10.27
CA ALA A 11 -1.23 -3.41 -9.66
C ALA A 11 -2.28 -3.64 -8.57
N GLN A 12 -2.64 -2.60 -7.82
CA GLN A 12 -3.43 -2.74 -6.62
C GLN A 12 -4.26 -1.49 -6.31
N VAL A 13 -5.42 -1.69 -5.69
CA VAL A 13 -6.22 -0.63 -5.06
C VAL A 13 -6.37 -0.96 -3.58
N GLY A 14 -5.79 -0.14 -2.72
CA GLY A 14 -5.87 -0.33 -1.27
C GLY A 14 -7.02 0.43 -0.64
N PHE A 15 -7.68 -0.21 0.30
CA PHE A 15 -8.80 0.32 1.07
C PHE A 15 -8.44 0.31 2.56
N ILE A 16 -8.73 1.41 3.23
CA ILE A 16 -8.69 1.48 4.69
C ILE A 16 -10.06 1.13 5.25
N VAL A 17 -10.07 0.21 6.21
CA VAL A 17 -11.29 -0.33 6.84
C VAL A 17 -11.13 -0.41 8.35
N LYS A 18 -12.24 -0.34 9.09
CA LYS A 18 -12.26 -0.48 10.56
C LYS A 18 -12.36 -1.93 11.01
N ASP A 19 -13.13 -2.73 10.27
CA ASP A 19 -13.30 -4.16 10.51
C ASP A 19 -13.04 -4.95 9.21
N ILE A 20 -11.85 -5.55 9.15
CA ILE A 20 -11.42 -6.35 8.02
C ILE A 20 -12.21 -7.64 7.89
N TYR A 21 -12.70 -8.22 8.99
CA TYR A 21 -13.46 -9.46 8.96
C TYR A 21 -14.85 -9.24 8.39
N GLU A 22 -15.52 -8.15 8.78
CA GLU A 22 -16.78 -7.75 8.16
C GLU A 22 -16.59 -7.41 6.69
N THR A 23 -15.59 -6.59 6.37
CA THR A 23 -15.42 -6.06 5.01
C THR A 23 -14.96 -7.13 4.02
N LYS A 24 -14.01 -8.00 4.40
CA LYS A 24 -13.55 -9.08 3.50
C LYS A 24 -14.66 -10.09 3.23
N LYS A 25 -15.51 -10.38 4.22
CA LYS A 25 -16.69 -11.23 4.01
C LYS A 25 -17.65 -10.63 2.99
N LYS A 26 -17.88 -9.30 3.04
CA LYS A 26 -18.74 -8.60 2.08
C LYS A 26 -18.16 -8.55 0.67
N TRP A 27 -16.85 -8.35 0.53
CA TRP A 27 -16.17 -8.45 -0.76
C TRP A 27 -16.22 -9.86 -1.34
N ALA A 28 -16.02 -10.89 -0.53
CA ALA A 28 -16.13 -12.29 -0.96
C ALA A 28 -17.54 -12.63 -1.46
N GLU A 29 -18.57 -12.21 -0.72
CA GLU A 29 -19.98 -12.34 -1.12
C GLU A 29 -20.26 -11.62 -2.46
N PHE A 30 -19.78 -10.39 -2.61
CA PHE A 30 -19.99 -9.58 -3.81
C PHE A 30 -19.31 -10.15 -5.05
N LEU A 31 -18.06 -10.60 -4.90
CA LEU A 31 -17.26 -11.16 -6.01
C LEU A 31 -17.61 -12.62 -6.32
N GLY A 32 -18.29 -13.32 -5.41
CA GLY A 32 -18.60 -14.75 -5.56
C GLY A 32 -17.38 -15.64 -5.40
N VAL A 33 -16.45 -15.27 -4.51
CA VAL A 33 -15.20 -16.00 -4.25
C VAL A 33 -15.13 -16.48 -2.80
N GLU A 34 -14.15 -17.34 -2.50
CA GLU A 34 -13.86 -17.73 -1.12
C GLU A 34 -13.33 -16.52 -0.33
N GLU A 35 -13.69 -16.46 0.96
CA GLU A 35 -13.22 -15.41 1.85
C GLU A 35 -11.71 -15.55 2.11
N PRO A 36 -10.86 -14.58 1.73
CA PRO A 36 -9.43 -14.68 1.93
C PRO A 36 -9.08 -14.59 3.42
N PRO A 37 -7.93 -15.12 3.85
CA PRO A 37 -7.45 -14.93 5.22
C PRO A 37 -7.15 -13.45 5.49
N ALA A 38 -7.25 -13.05 6.76
CA ALA A 38 -6.62 -11.83 7.23
C ALA A 38 -5.24 -12.19 7.79
N VAL A 39 -4.21 -11.45 7.41
CA VAL A 39 -2.82 -11.67 7.82
C VAL A 39 -2.22 -10.40 8.41
N GLU A 40 -1.28 -10.53 9.33
CA GLU A 40 -0.52 -9.38 9.85
C GLU A 40 0.50 -8.89 8.82
N ALA A 41 0.75 -7.58 8.78
CA ALA A 41 1.72 -6.98 7.86
C ALA A 41 3.17 -7.45 8.10
N GLY A 42 3.49 -7.88 9.33
CA GLY A 42 4.77 -8.50 9.69
C GLY A 42 5.53 -7.78 10.80
N ASP A 43 6.52 -8.47 11.38
CA ASP A 43 7.36 -7.95 12.47
C ASP A 43 8.18 -6.73 12.00
N TYR A 44 8.26 -5.70 12.83
CA TYR A 44 9.08 -4.51 12.57
C TYR A 44 10.55 -4.82 12.28
N ALA A 45 11.12 -5.87 12.87
CA ALA A 45 12.48 -6.30 12.56
C ALA A 45 12.68 -6.63 11.07
N VAL A 46 11.61 -7.02 10.39
CA VAL A 46 11.57 -7.26 8.94
C VAL A 46 11.07 -6.03 8.21
N THR A 47 9.88 -5.51 8.57
CA THR A 47 9.19 -4.47 7.81
C THR A 47 9.87 -3.10 7.88
N GLN A 48 10.61 -2.83 8.95
CA GLN A 48 11.40 -1.60 9.12
C GLN A 48 10.62 -0.32 8.77
N THR A 49 9.32 -0.30 9.07
CA THR A 49 8.40 0.78 8.68
C THR A 49 8.90 2.14 9.15
N GLU A 50 9.01 3.08 8.22
CA GLU A 50 9.25 4.48 8.50
C GLU A 50 8.03 5.31 8.08
N TYR A 51 7.50 6.12 9.00
CA TYR A 51 6.40 7.04 8.75
C TYR A 51 6.86 8.49 8.99
N LYS A 52 6.62 9.37 8.01
CA LYS A 52 7.09 10.77 7.98
C LYS A 52 8.58 10.91 8.32
N GLY A 53 9.38 9.99 7.76
CA GLY A 53 10.84 9.94 7.92
C GLY A 53 11.33 9.48 9.30
N LYS A 54 10.47 8.88 10.13
CA LYS A 54 10.83 8.36 11.46
C LYS A 54 10.49 6.87 11.56
N PRO A 55 11.32 6.07 12.25
CA PRO A 55 10.98 4.70 12.64
C PRO A 55 9.61 4.61 13.31
N ALA A 56 8.77 3.68 12.86
CA ALA A 56 7.41 3.46 13.37
C ALA A 56 7.21 2.01 13.82
N PRO A 57 7.89 1.55 14.88
CA PRO A 57 7.86 0.14 15.32
C PRO A 57 6.50 -0.33 15.84
N GLY A 58 5.63 0.60 16.25
CA GLY A 58 4.27 0.29 16.65
C GLY A 58 3.30 0.13 15.48
N ALA A 59 3.61 0.67 14.30
CA ALA A 59 2.71 0.64 13.15
C ALA A 59 2.48 -0.80 12.68
N GLN A 60 1.24 -1.25 12.72
CA GLN A 60 0.80 -2.58 12.30
C GLN A 60 -0.57 -2.50 11.64
N SER A 61 -0.85 -3.50 10.81
CA SER A 61 -2.15 -3.65 10.17
C SER A 61 -2.49 -5.12 9.93
N LEU A 62 -3.79 -5.39 9.84
CA LEU A 62 -4.29 -6.61 9.20
C LEU A 62 -4.52 -6.32 7.73
N LEU A 63 -4.17 -7.30 6.88
CA LEU A 63 -4.25 -7.24 5.43
C LEU A 63 -5.09 -8.39 4.90
N ALA A 64 -5.90 -8.14 3.87
CA ALA A 64 -6.63 -9.16 3.14
C ALA A 64 -6.68 -8.78 1.66
N PHE A 65 -6.43 -9.76 0.79
CA PHE A 65 -6.20 -9.52 -0.64
C PHE A 65 -7.20 -10.28 -1.50
N PHE A 66 -7.70 -9.62 -2.55
CA PHE A 66 -8.57 -10.21 -3.57
C PHE A 66 -7.96 -9.98 -4.95
N ASP A 67 -7.66 -11.05 -5.67
CA ASP A 67 -7.27 -10.94 -7.08
C ASP A 67 -8.51 -10.72 -7.95
N VAL A 68 -8.56 -9.59 -8.65
CA VAL A 68 -9.70 -9.17 -9.48
C VAL A 68 -9.28 -9.02 -10.94
N GLY A 69 -9.45 -10.10 -11.70
CA GLY A 69 -9.03 -10.16 -13.10
C GLY A 69 -7.51 -10.33 -13.25
N PRO A 70 -6.97 -10.13 -14.46
CA PRO A 70 -5.56 -10.40 -14.74
C PRO A 70 -4.68 -9.25 -14.23
N GLY A 71 -4.08 -9.44 -13.05
CA GLY A 71 -3.01 -8.58 -12.54
C GLY A 71 -3.44 -7.34 -11.77
N LEU A 72 -4.70 -7.27 -11.32
CA LEU A 72 -5.18 -6.25 -10.39
C LEU A 72 -5.60 -6.93 -9.08
N GLN A 73 -5.20 -6.32 -7.95
CA GLN A 73 -5.56 -6.78 -6.62
C GLN A 73 -6.34 -5.69 -5.86
N LEU A 74 -7.36 -6.09 -5.11
CA LEU A 74 -7.92 -5.25 -4.04
C LEU A 74 -7.25 -5.64 -2.74
N GLU A 75 -6.80 -4.66 -1.97
CA GLU A 75 -6.24 -4.87 -0.63
C GLU A 75 -7.09 -4.14 0.39
N LEU A 76 -7.46 -4.85 1.45
CA LEU A 76 -8.09 -4.28 2.63
C LEU A 76 -7.04 -4.14 3.72
N ILE A 77 -6.96 -2.96 4.32
CA ILE A 77 -6.00 -2.63 5.37
C ILE A 77 -6.79 -2.14 6.59
N GLN A 78 -6.66 -2.86 7.70
CA GLN A 78 -7.13 -2.40 9.00
C GLN A 78 -5.93 -1.98 9.85
N PRO A 79 -5.65 -0.67 10.01
CA PRO A 79 -4.55 -0.21 10.84
C PRO A 79 -4.85 -0.34 12.32
N ASN A 80 -3.82 -0.59 13.13
CA ASN A 80 -3.89 -0.36 14.57
C ASN A 80 -3.89 1.14 14.91
N GLU A 81 -3.88 1.49 16.20
CA GLU A 81 -3.94 2.88 16.69
C GLU A 81 -2.59 3.63 16.61
N GLU A 82 -1.51 2.98 16.15
CA GLU A 82 -0.19 3.58 16.11
C GLU A 82 0.00 4.46 14.84
N PRO A 83 0.86 5.50 14.90
CA PRO A 83 1.04 6.42 13.77
C PRO A 83 1.52 5.72 12.49
N SER A 84 0.73 5.86 11.44
CA SER A 84 1.01 5.35 10.08
C SER A 84 0.18 6.14 9.06
N THR A 85 0.53 6.06 7.78
CA THR A 85 -0.30 6.66 6.70
C THR A 85 -1.70 6.07 6.69
N TRP A 86 -1.82 4.79 7.07
CA TRP A 86 -3.09 4.07 7.14
C TRP A 86 -3.98 4.60 8.27
N ARG A 87 -3.42 4.75 9.48
CA ARG A 87 -4.13 5.30 10.64
C ARG A 87 -4.53 6.75 10.40
N GLU A 88 -3.61 7.59 9.90
CA GLU A 88 -3.91 8.99 9.60
C GLU A 88 -5.09 9.12 8.61
N PHE A 89 -5.11 8.30 7.55
CA PHE A 89 -6.23 8.28 6.61
C PHE A 89 -7.55 7.89 7.29
N LEU A 90 -7.54 6.84 8.13
CA LEU A 90 -8.74 6.40 8.84
C LEU A 90 -9.31 7.51 9.73
N ASP A 91 -8.43 8.22 10.45
CA ASP A 91 -8.81 9.28 11.38
C ASP A 91 -9.33 10.53 10.66
N GLU A 92 -8.71 10.93 9.54
CA GLU A 92 -9.07 12.15 8.81
C GLU A 92 -10.23 11.96 7.83
N HIS A 93 -10.39 10.77 7.25
CA HIS A 93 -11.29 10.53 6.12
C HIS A 93 -12.30 9.39 6.37
N GLY A 94 -12.07 8.55 7.38
CA GLY A 94 -12.84 7.35 7.58
C GLY A 94 -12.42 6.22 6.63
N GLU A 95 -13.33 5.29 6.37
CA GLU A 95 -13.08 4.11 5.54
C GLU A 95 -13.20 4.45 4.05
N GLY A 96 -12.34 3.87 3.20
CA GLY A 96 -12.39 4.12 1.77
C GLY A 96 -11.10 3.79 1.02
N VAL A 97 -11.06 4.17 -0.26
CA VAL A 97 -9.87 3.98 -1.12
C VAL A 97 -8.74 4.89 -0.63
N HIS A 98 -7.63 4.28 -0.26
CA HIS A 98 -6.45 4.96 0.27
C HIS A 98 -5.41 5.25 -0.83
N HIS A 99 -5.04 4.23 -1.61
CA HIS A 99 -3.96 4.35 -2.58
C HIS A 99 -4.23 3.59 -3.88
N LEU A 100 -3.46 3.93 -4.92
CA LEU A 100 -3.25 3.11 -6.11
C LEU A 100 -1.78 2.68 -6.16
N ALA A 101 -1.53 1.38 -6.29
CA ALA A 101 -0.18 0.84 -6.32
C ALA A 101 0.31 0.47 -7.73
N PHE A 102 1.60 0.66 -7.95
CA PHE A 102 2.29 0.36 -9.19
C PHE A 102 3.56 -0.43 -8.91
N ASN A 103 3.73 -1.56 -9.60
CA ASN A 103 5.00 -2.26 -9.60
C ASN A 103 6.04 -1.41 -10.35
N VAL A 104 7.14 -1.10 -9.67
CA VAL A 104 8.27 -0.39 -10.26
C VAL A 104 8.87 -1.24 -11.38
N ALA A 105 8.98 -0.67 -12.57
CA ALA A 105 9.49 -1.36 -13.76
C ALA A 105 10.65 -0.59 -14.40
N GLY A 106 11.76 -1.28 -14.66
CA GLY A 106 12.92 -0.72 -15.37
C GLY A 106 13.79 0.24 -14.54
N MET A 107 13.53 0.37 -13.23
CA MET A 107 14.34 1.12 -12.27
C MET A 107 14.25 0.47 -10.89
N ASN A 108 15.06 0.91 -9.93
CA ASN A 108 14.97 0.46 -8.55
C ASN A 108 14.07 1.39 -7.71
N MET A 109 13.70 0.94 -6.50
CA MET A 109 12.85 1.72 -5.58
C MET A 109 13.38 3.14 -5.33
N GLN A 110 14.69 3.30 -5.07
CA GLN A 110 15.28 4.61 -4.78
C GLN A 110 15.08 5.58 -5.96
N GLN A 111 15.40 5.14 -7.18
CA GLN A 111 15.21 5.94 -8.38
C GLN A 111 13.73 6.29 -8.62
N ALA A 112 12.82 5.35 -8.38
CA ALA A 112 11.39 5.58 -8.54
C ALA A 112 10.85 6.63 -7.54
N VAL A 113 11.29 6.56 -6.28
CA VAL A 113 10.96 7.56 -5.25
C VAL A 113 11.51 8.93 -5.63
N ASP A 114 12.74 9.01 -6.12
CA ASP A 114 13.36 10.29 -6.52
C ASP A 114 12.63 10.91 -7.72
N ASN A 115 12.28 10.12 -8.73
CA ASN A 115 11.43 10.59 -9.85
C ASN A 115 10.08 11.13 -9.36
N CYS A 116 9.45 10.47 -8.39
CA CYS A 116 8.17 10.94 -7.83
C CYS A 116 8.32 12.24 -7.03
N LYS A 117 9.43 12.42 -6.30
CA LYS A 117 9.75 13.68 -5.64
C LYS A 117 9.99 14.82 -6.63
N GLU A 118 10.71 14.55 -7.72
CA GLU A 118 10.91 15.53 -8.80
C GLU A 118 9.58 15.91 -9.48
N PHE A 119 8.63 14.97 -9.56
CA PHE A 119 7.26 15.25 -10.02
C PHE A 119 6.45 16.11 -9.05
N GLY A 120 6.88 16.25 -7.78
CA GLY A 120 6.22 17.07 -6.76
C GLY A 120 5.50 16.28 -5.66
N MET A 121 5.70 14.96 -5.59
CA MET A 121 5.13 14.12 -4.54
C MET A 121 6.00 14.14 -3.27
N THR A 122 5.39 13.85 -2.12
CA THR A 122 6.08 13.72 -0.83
C THR A 122 6.02 12.27 -0.35
N LEU A 123 7.16 11.71 0.07
CA LEU A 123 7.20 10.37 0.66
C LEU A 123 6.62 10.41 2.08
N GLU A 124 5.52 9.68 2.31
CA GLU A 124 4.82 9.64 3.60
C GLU A 124 5.23 8.42 4.43
N GLN A 125 5.32 7.26 3.81
CA GLN A 125 5.68 6.02 4.49
C GLN A 125 6.43 5.08 3.55
N LYS A 126 7.36 4.29 4.09
CA LYS A 126 8.03 3.19 3.36
C LYS A 126 8.35 2.05 4.32
N GLY A 127 8.61 0.88 3.77
CA GLY A 127 9.06 -0.30 4.52
C GLY A 127 9.29 -1.49 3.59
N GLU A 128 9.73 -2.60 4.18
CA GLU A 128 9.78 -3.90 3.52
C GLU A 128 8.46 -4.65 3.76
N TYR A 129 8.14 -5.61 2.90
CA TYR A 129 7.04 -6.55 3.11
C TYR A 129 7.34 -7.45 4.30
N GLY A 130 6.31 -7.97 4.98
CA GLY A 130 6.49 -8.92 6.09
C GLY A 130 7.23 -10.21 5.72
N SER A 131 7.25 -10.57 4.44
CA SER A 131 8.03 -11.67 3.87
C SER A 131 9.52 -11.35 3.70
N GLY A 132 9.90 -10.08 3.71
CA GLY A 132 11.27 -9.62 3.48
C GLY A 132 11.78 -9.80 2.04
N ASP A 133 10.90 -10.06 1.08
CA ASP A 133 11.22 -10.27 -0.34
C ASP A 133 10.80 -9.09 -1.24
N GLY A 134 10.69 -7.90 -0.66
CA GLY A 134 10.39 -6.68 -1.38
C GLY A 134 10.01 -5.53 -0.45
N ARG A 135 9.71 -4.38 -1.04
CA ARG A 135 9.43 -3.11 -0.37
C ARG A 135 8.34 -2.29 -1.03
N TYR A 136 7.79 -1.40 -0.22
CA TYR A 136 6.82 -0.41 -0.62
C TYR A 136 7.25 1.02 -0.27
N ALA A 137 6.69 1.99 -0.99
CA ALA A 137 6.78 3.41 -0.67
C ALA A 137 5.47 4.13 -1.03
N TYR A 138 4.82 4.73 -0.03
CA TYR A 138 3.67 5.59 -0.19
C TYR A 138 4.08 7.05 -0.40
N LEU A 139 3.63 7.64 -1.49
CA LEU A 139 3.83 9.04 -1.82
C LEU A 139 2.50 9.79 -1.91
N SER A 140 2.41 10.91 -1.20
CA SER A 140 1.29 11.83 -1.31
C SER A 140 1.32 12.54 -2.66
N ALA A 141 0.33 12.24 -3.49
CA ALA A 141 0.05 12.92 -4.75
C ALA A 141 -1.34 13.60 -4.73
N THR A 142 -1.90 13.85 -3.54
CA THR A 142 -3.26 14.39 -3.38
C THR A 142 -3.44 15.75 -4.05
N LYS A 143 -2.37 16.55 -4.13
CA LYS A 143 -2.40 17.84 -4.84
C LYS A 143 -2.65 17.69 -6.34
N ASP A 144 -1.97 16.76 -7.00
CA ASP A 144 -1.95 16.68 -8.46
C ASP A 144 -2.81 15.51 -9.01
N LEU A 145 -2.78 14.36 -8.33
CA LEU A 145 -3.45 13.11 -8.74
C LEU A 145 -4.65 12.73 -7.84
N LYS A 146 -4.87 13.47 -6.75
CA LYS A 146 -6.03 13.31 -5.83
C LYS A 146 -6.06 11.98 -5.05
N VAL A 147 -4.93 11.29 -4.99
CA VAL A 147 -4.77 9.98 -4.32
C VAL A 147 -3.34 9.81 -3.81
N LEU A 148 -3.13 8.88 -2.87
CA LEU A 148 -1.78 8.38 -2.58
C LEU A 148 -1.34 7.40 -3.67
N ILE A 149 -0.09 7.49 -4.06
CA ILE A 149 0.56 6.54 -4.96
C ILE A 149 1.43 5.61 -4.14
N GLU A 150 1.32 4.31 -4.37
CA GLU A 150 2.24 3.32 -3.83
C GLU A 150 3.15 2.78 -4.92
N LEU A 151 4.44 2.71 -4.60
CA LEU A 151 5.43 2.01 -5.40
C LEU A 151 5.72 0.67 -4.74
N LEU A 152 5.71 -0.40 -5.54
CA LEU A 152 6.01 -1.76 -5.11
C LEU A 152 7.26 -2.26 -5.84
N GLU A 153 8.23 -2.79 -5.12
CA GLU A 153 9.38 -3.49 -5.71
C GLU A 153 9.56 -4.84 -5.01
N SER A 154 9.39 -5.92 -5.76
CA SER A 154 9.72 -7.27 -5.30
C SER A 154 11.15 -7.63 -5.67
N ASP A 155 11.87 -8.24 -4.73
CA ASP A 155 13.15 -8.85 -5.03
C ASP A 155 12.98 -9.99 -6.01
N LYS A 156 13.81 -10.01 -7.05
CA LYS A 156 13.83 -11.12 -7.99
C LYS A 156 14.26 -12.37 -7.24
N LYS A 157 13.44 -13.42 -7.29
CA LYS A 157 13.89 -14.80 -7.04
C LYS A 157 14.74 -15.28 -8.21
#